data_AF-A0A7J7G837-F1
#
_entry.id   AF-A0A7J7G837-F1
#
_cell.length_a   1.000
_cell.length_b   1.000
_cell.length_c   1.000
_cell.angle_alpha   90.00
_cell.angle_beta   90.00
_cell.angle_gamma   90.00
#
_symmetry.space_group_name_H-M   'P 1'
#
loop_
_entity.id
_entity.type
_entity.pdbx_description
1 polymer ?
#
loop_
_entity_poly.entity_id
_entity_poly.type
_entity_poly.pdbx_seq_one_letter_code
_entity_poly.pdbx_strand_id
1 'polypeptide(L)'
;MVKKVPRKTGGVTSLQKPPPNSKTGVTATTRQYDFDAATVSSLHPHSQFTNHESLPSLGELFFNFNKSYPQYSQTILADQIRAQEYYHLSQSNHVCLDYVGNGLFSYSQQQFHPSSSSSSLSSNVPFFDILYKSVSLNSQILYGGEESEFESKIRKRIMEFMNISEDDYSMVFTANKSSAFKLLADSYPFHSNRNLVTIYDYESEAVEAMIKSAMNRGTCVMSAEFSWPSLRIHTRKLRKMVVSKRKKKKRGLFVFPPQSSMTGARYPFQWMSMAQENGWHVLLDATALGAKDMETLGLSLFQPDFLICSFFKIFGENPSGLACLFIKKSSASVFTTSNIATSRGIVSLVPGQSPTIELPKEDLPGPSSSSTSINLHQSEDDISEIQEIQESEELSRKHKKLSVSEIFKVDNRPLNSAQSRSSEMGSGSSELECRGLDHADSLGLILISSRARYLVNWLVNALMSLQHPHSENGLPLLRIYGPKVRIKRGPAVAFNVFDWKGEKLDPKLVQKLADRNNISLSCGFLHRLWFSDKYEEEREKQLEKRKDEQETTVGNKRKHSFHTGIYVLTASIGFLTNFEDMYRLWAFVSRFLDADFVEKERWRYMALNQTTIEV
;
A
#
# COMPACT_ATOMS: atom_id res chain seq x y z
N MET A 1 -51.70 -23.59 -57.44
CA MET A 1 -51.51 -24.58 -56.35
C MET A 1 -51.23 -25.95 -56.96
N VAL A 2 -50.03 -26.50 -56.81
CA VAL A 2 -49.75 -27.92 -57.15
C VAL A 2 -48.79 -28.48 -56.10
N LYS A 3 -49.21 -29.51 -55.37
CA LYS A 3 -48.34 -30.30 -54.47
C LYS A 3 -47.49 -31.26 -55.31
N LYS A 4 -46.20 -31.41 -55.02
CA LYS A 4 -45.42 -32.62 -55.37
C LYS A 4 -44.45 -33.01 -54.25
N VAL A 5 -44.43 -34.30 -53.97
CA VAL A 5 -43.55 -35.00 -53.03
C VAL A 5 -42.27 -35.44 -53.76
N PRO A 6 -41.11 -35.52 -53.08
CA PRO A 6 -40.00 -36.36 -53.54
C PRO A 6 -39.69 -37.54 -52.60
N ARG A 7 -39.25 -38.66 -53.19
CA ARG A 7 -38.65 -39.82 -52.51
C ARG A 7 -37.13 -39.86 -52.82
N LYS A 8 -36.35 -40.32 -51.83
CA LYS A 8 -35.07 -41.08 -51.90
C LYS A 8 -34.11 -40.88 -53.09
N THR A 9 -32.83 -40.67 -52.79
CA THR A 9 -31.71 -41.64 -52.96
C THR A 9 -30.44 -41.13 -52.25
N GLY A 10 -29.48 -42.00 -51.93
CA GLY A 10 -28.22 -41.63 -51.27
C GLY A 10 -26.98 -42.35 -51.80
N GLY A 11 -25.80 -41.90 -51.36
CA GLY A 11 -24.44 -42.40 -51.67
C GLY A 11 -23.43 -41.27 -51.35
N VAL A 12 -22.52 -41.34 -50.37
CA VAL A 12 -21.29 -42.17 -50.28
C VAL A 12 -20.28 -41.75 -51.37
N THR A 13 -19.05 -41.27 -51.14
CA THR A 13 -18.22 -40.92 -49.94
C THR A 13 -17.01 -40.09 -50.40
N SER A 14 -16.46 -39.19 -49.58
CA SER A 14 -15.01 -38.85 -49.63
C SER A 14 -14.47 -38.26 -48.31
N LEU A 15 -13.22 -38.56 -47.98
CA LEU A 15 -12.56 -38.27 -46.70
C LEU A 15 -12.33 -36.77 -46.47
N GLN A 16 -12.63 -36.27 -45.26
CA GLN A 16 -12.26 -34.93 -44.81
C GLN A 16 -11.02 -34.96 -43.90
N LYS A 17 -10.02 -34.13 -44.22
CA LYS A 17 -8.82 -33.89 -43.39
C LYS A 17 -9.21 -33.19 -42.07
N PRO A 18 -8.45 -33.40 -40.97
CA PRO A 18 -8.61 -32.59 -39.76
C PRO A 18 -8.20 -31.13 -40.03
N PRO A 19 -8.86 -30.14 -39.42
CA PRO A 19 -8.49 -28.72 -39.55
C PRO A 19 -7.18 -28.42 -38.77
N PRO A 20 -6.40 -27.41 -39.20
CA PRO A 20 -5.09 -27.14 -38.63
C PRO A 20 -5.15 -26.45 -37.27
N ASN A 21 -4.16 -26.76 -36.42
CA ASN A 21 -3.91 -26.08 -35.13
C ASN A 21 -3.72 -24.56 -35.32
N SER A 22 -4.76 -23.77 -35.06
CA SER A 22 -4.63 -22.32 -34.95
C SER A 22 -4.25 -21.93 -33.52
N LYS A 23 -3.01 -21.44 -33.34
CA LYS A 23 -2.61 -20.71 -32.13
C LYS A 23 -3.32 -19.35 -32.14
N THR A 24 -4.57 -19.31 -31.70
CA THR A 24 -5.34 -18.07 -31.61
C THR A 24 -4.82 -17.19 -30.49
N GLY A 25 -4.37 -15.98 -30.83
CA GLY A 25 -3.99 -14.97 -29.85
C GLY A 25 -5.22 -14.50 -29.08
N VAL A 26 -5.44 -15.07 -27.89
CA VAL A 26 -6.60 -14.73 -27.04
C VAL A 26 -6.59 -13.24 -26.71
N THR A 27 -7.62 -12.52 -27.20
CA THR A 27 -7.73 -11.06 -27.03
C THR A 27 -7.90 -10.69 -25.55
N ALA A 28 -7.50 -9.46 -25.19
CA ALA A 28 -7.61 -9.00 -23.81
C ALA A 28 -9.06 -8.99 -23.28
N THR A 29 -10.05 -8.81 -24.17
CA THR A 29 -11.48 -8.87 -23.83
C THR A 29 -11.94 -10.30 -23.54
N THR A 30 -11.49 -11.28 -24.35
CA THR A 30 -11.77 -12.70 -24.12
C THR A 30 -11.20 -13.15 -22.77
N ARG A 31 -9.91 -12.84 -22.49
CA ARG A 31 -9.29 -13.17 -21.19
C ARG A 31 -10.04 -12.58 -19.98
N GLN A 32 -10.58 -11.36 -20.12
CA GLN A 32 -11.38 -10.72 -19.07
C GLN A 32 -12.72 -11.43 -18.87
N TYR A 33 -13.41 -11.79 -19.95
CA TYR A 33 -14.65 -12.57 -19.88
C TYR A 33 -14.43 -13.95 -19.24
N ASP A 34 -13.39 -14.67 -19.66
CA ASP A 34 -13.04 -15.99 -19.14
C ASP A 34 -12.73 -15.93 -17.63
N PHE A 35 -12.00 -14.88 -17.20
CA PHE A 35 -11.71 -14.63 -15.79
C PHE A 35 -12.97 -14.31 -14.98
N ASP A 36 -13.83 -13.42 -15.48
CA ASP A 36 -15.06 -13.03 -14.77
C ASP A 36 -16.03 -14.23 -14.65
N ALA A 37 -16.13 -15.07 -15.69
CA ALA A 37 -16.91 -16.31 -15.67
C ALA A 37 -16.33 -17.36 -14.69
N ALA A 38 -15.00 -17.52 -14.66
CA ALA A 38 -14.32 -18.38 -13.69
C ALA A 38 -14.52 -17.86 -12.25
N THR A 39 -14.45 -16.55 -12.02
CA THR A 39 -14.75 -15.97 -10.71
C THR A 39 -16.18 -16.30 -10.27
N VAL A 40 -17.17 -16.13 -11.14
CA VAL A 40 -18.58 -16.41 -10.80
C VAL A 40 -18.80 -17.89 -10.47
N SER A 41 -18.16 -18.82 -11.19
CA SER A 41 -18.33 -20.26 -10.95
C SER A 41 -17.73 -20.76 -9.63
N SER A 42 -16.87 -19.97 -8.97
CA SER A 42 -16.21 -20.35 -7.71
C SER A 42 -17.10 -20.46 -6.46
N LEU A 43 -18.35 -19.96 -6.53
CA LEU A 43 -19.37 -20.05 -5.46
C LEU A 43 -20.58 -20.90 -5.89
N HIS A 44 -20.44 -21.67 -6.97
CA HIS A 44 -21.49 -22.23 -7.81
C HIS A 44 -22.28 -21.18 -8.64
N PRO A 45 -22.74 -21.52 -9.86
CA PRO A 45 -23.52 -20.60 -10.70
C PRO A 45 -24.86 -20.23 -10.05
N HIS A 46 -25.19 -18.93 -10.07
CA HIS A 46 -26.45 -18.36 -9.59
C HIS A 46 -26.70 -18.44 -8.07
N SER A 47 -25.71 -18.79 -7.26
CA SER A 47 -25.82 -18.76 -5.79
C SER A 47 -26.13 -17.36 -5.25
N GLN A 48 -27.27 -17.23 -4.58
CA GLN A 48 -27.61 -16.12 -3.71
C GLN A 48 -27.84 -16.68 -2.31
N PHE A 49 -27.20 -16.10 -1.29
CA PHE A 49 -27.30 -16.56 0.09
C PHE A 49 -28.10 -15.57 0.91
N THR A 50 -29.18 -16.07 1.52
CA THR A 50 -30.15 -15.30 2.32
C THR A 50 -30.17 -15.70 3.80
N ASN A 51 -29.39 -16.71 4.20
CA ASN A 51 -29.10 -17.07 5.58
C ASN A 51 -27.58 -17.31 5.74
N HIS A 52 -27.03 -16.92 6.88
CA HIS A 52 -25.65 -17.18 7.27
C HIS A 52 -25.36 -18.67 7.59
N GLU A 53 -26.39 -19.45 7.95
CA GLU A 53 -26.25 -20.89 8.23
C GLU A 53 -26.23 -21.76 6.95
N SER A 54 -26.64 -21.22 5.80
CA SER A 54 -26.65 -21.94 4.52
C SER A 54 -25.38 -21.72 3.68
N LEU A 55 -24.34 -21.12 4.26
CA LEU A 55 -23.05 -20.97 3.59
C LEU A 55 -22.35 -22.33 3.42
N PRO A 56 -21.81 -22.66 2.22
CA PRO A 56 -21.08 -23.89 2.00
C PRO A 56 -19.77 -23.91 2.80
N SER A 57 -19.29 -25.11 3.14
CA SER A 57 -18.10 -25.26 3.98
C SER A 57 -16.82 -24.66 3.37
N LEU A 58 -15.89 -24.23 4.23
CA LEU A 58 -14.57 -23.73 3.84
C LEU A 58 -13.86 -24.68 2.84
N GLY A 59 -13.91 -25.99 3.09
CA GLY A 59 -13.26 -27.00 2.25
C GLY A 59 -13.87 -27.11 0.85
N GLU A 60 -15.21 -27.08 0.75
CA GLU A 60 -15.92 -27.10 -0.53
C GLU A 60 -15.62 -25.84 -1.36
N LEU A 61 -15.70 -24.66 -0.74
CA LEU A 61 -15.42 -23.41 -1.43
C LEU A 61 -13.94 -23.27 -1.79
N PHE A 62 -13.01 -23.79 -0.99
CA PHE A 62 -11.60 -23.84 -1.34
C PHE A 62 -11.33 -24.77 -2.54
N PHE A 63 -12.04 -25.90 -2.63
CA PHE A 63 -11.99 -26.77 -3.81
C PHE A 63 -12.52 -26.05 -5.07
N ASN A 64 -13.68 -25.40 -4.99
CA ASN A 64 -14.26 -24.63 -6.10
C ASN A 64 -13.38 -23.43 -6.49
N PHE A 65 -12.76 -22.76 -5.51
CA PHE A 65 -11.80 -21.68 -5.72
C PHE A 65 -10.54 -22.15 -6.46
N ASN A 66 -9.92 -23.26 -6.04
CA ASN A 66 -8.77 -23.84 -6.76
C ASN A 66 -9.13 -24.34 -8.16
N LYS A 67 -10.34 -24.89 -8.36
CA LYS A 67 -10.85 -25.25 -9.70
C LYS A 67 -11.00 -24.03 -10.61
N SER A 68 -11.42 -22.90 -10.04
CA SER A 68 -11.62 -21.62 -10.75
C SER A 68 -10.30 -20.87 -11.00
N TYR A 69 -9.34 -21.00 -10.10
CA TYR A 69 -8.01 -20.39 -10.18
C TYR A 69 -6.89 -21.44 -9.95
N PRO A 70 -6.63 -22.37 -10.89
CA PRO A 70 -5.65 -23.45 -10.70
C PRO A 70 -4.24 -22.97 -10.33
N GLN A 71 -3.87 -21.77 -10.79
CA GLN A 71 -2.59 -21.12 -10.48
C GLN A 71 -2.45 -20.65 -9.03
N TYR A 72 -3.52 -20.59 -8.23
CA TYR A 72 -3.42 -20.24 -6.80
C TYR A 72 -2.55 -21.26 -6.03
N SER A 73 -2.60 -22.53 -6.41
CA SER A 73 -1.76 -23.61 -5.85
C SER A 73 -0.25 -23.32 -5.92
N GLN A 74 0.20 -22.54 -6.91
CA GLN A 74 1.60 -22.13 -7.08
C GLN A 74 2.06 -21.13 -6.00
N THR A 75 1.11 -20.57 -5.23
CA THR A 75 1.37 -19.55 -4.21
C THR A 75 1.53 -20.14 -2.80
N ILE A 76 1.61 -21.47 -2.67
CA ILE A 76 1.73 -22.22 -1.41
C ILE A 76 2.91 -21.77 -0.53
N LEU A 77 3.99 -21.26 -1.13
CA LEU A 77 5.13 -20.70 -0.40
C LEU A 77 4.71 -19.53 0.52
N ALA A 78 3.68 -18.75 0.16
CA ALA A 78 3.17 -17.68 1.02
C ALA A 78 2.45 -18.23 2.25
N ASP A 79 1.77 -19.37 2.13
CA ASP A 79 1.15 -20.07 3.26
C ASP A 79 2.22 -20.72 4.16
N GLN A 80 3.31 -21.24 3.58
CA GLN A 80 4.46 -21.77 4.32
C GLN A 80 5.18 -20.67 5.11
N ILE A 81 5.50 -19.54 4.48
CA ILE A 81 6.07 -18.36 5.16
C ILE A 81 5.12 -17.89 6.26
N ARG A 82 3.81 -17.79 6.00
CA ARG A 82 2.84 -17.41 7.06
C ARG A 82 2.86 -18.39 8.24
N ALA A 83 2.89 -19.70 7.97
CA ALA A 83 2.87 -20.72 9.01
C ALA A 83 4.18 -20.81 9.83
N GLN A 84 5.32 -20.48 9.23
CA GLN A 84 6.63 -20.51 9.90
C GLN A 84 6.95 -19.18 10.60
N GLU A 85 6.71 -18.06 9.93
CA GLU A 85 7.16 -16.74 10.35
C GLU A 85 6.04 -15.88 10.94
N TYR A 86 4.77 -16.14 10.64
CA TYR A 86 3.63 -15.31 11.07
C TYR A 86 2.59 -16.13 11.86
N TYR A 87 3.06 -17.19 12.54
CA TYR A 87 2.19 -18.14 13.24
C TYR A 87 1.36 -17.52 14.37
N HIS A 88 1.77 -16.35 14.90
CA HIS A 88 1.00 -15.59 15.88
C HIS A 88 -0.41 -15.25 15.36
N LEU A 89 -0.60 -15.09 14.03
CA LEU A 89 -1.92 -14.93 13.41
C LEU A 89 -2.78 -16.18 13.59
N SER A 90 -2.20 -17.37 13.45
CA SER A 90 -2.91 -18.64 13.66
C SER A 90 -3.19 -18.87 15.16
N GLN A 91 -2.24 -18.57 16.04
CA GLN A 91 -2.39 -18.70 17.49
C GLN A 91 -3.45 -17.77 18.08
N SER A 92 -3.46 -16.51 17.66
CA SER A 92 -4.50 -15.53 18.04
C SER A 92 -5.81 -15.72 17.27
N ASN A 93 -5.86 -16.68 16.34
CA ASN A 93 -6.98 -16.92 15.44
C ASN A 93 -7.42 -15.63 14.72
N HIS A 94 -6.46 -14.83 14.22
CA HIS A 94 -6.65 -13.47 13.78
C HIS A 94 -6.50 -13.30 12.25
N VAL A 95 -7.47 -12.58 11.68
CA VAL A 95 -7.58 -12.24 10.26
C VAL A 95 -7.23 -10.78 10.06
N CYS A 96 -5.98 -10.50 9.67
CA CYS A 96 -5.59 -9.14 9.30
C CYS A 96 -6.09 -8.84 7.88
N LEU A 97 -7.01 -7.89 7.74
CA LEU A 97 -7.45 -7.32 6.45
C LEU A 97 -7.34 -5.80 6.43
N ASP A 98 -6.39 -5.27 7.20
CA ASP A 98 -6.00 -3.86 7.18
C ASP A 98 -4.52 -3.68 6.83
N TYR A 99 -4.02 -4.39 5.81
CA TYR A 99 -2.65 -4.26 5.31
C TYR A 99 -2.28 -2.86 4.77
N VAL A 100 -3.24 -1.94 4.66
CA VAL A 100 -2.99 -0.52 4.35
C VAL A 100 -2.74 0.30 5.61
N GLY A 101 -3.42 -0.01 6.73
CA GLY A 101 -3.27 0.67 8.02
C GLY A 101 -2.32 -0.01 9.01
N ASN A 102 -2.09 -1.32 8.89
CA ASN A 102 -1.29 -2.15 9.80
C ASN A 102 -0.25 -3.00 9.03
N GLY A 103 0.99 -3.02 9.52
CA GLY A 103 2.05 -3.92 9.06
C GLY A 103 1.94 -5.29 9.75
N LEU A 104 2.45 -6.35 9.11
CA LEU A 104 2.62 -7.66 9.74
C LEU A 104 4.09 -7.93 10.03
N PHE A 105 4.35 -8.49 11.21
CA PHE A 105 5.70 -8.79 11.73
C PHE A 105 6.02 -10.27 11.54
N SER A 106 7.22 -10.62 11.07
CA SER A 106 7.67 -12.00 11.31
C SER A 106 8.00 -12.16 12.79
N TYR A 107 7.72 -13.33 13.35
CA TYR A 107 8.04 -13.68 14.73
C TYR A 107 9.56 -13.60 14.98
N SER A 108 10.36 -13.94 13.97
CA SER A 108 11.81 -13.77 13.96
C SER A 108 12.24 -12.31 14.17
N GLN A 109 11.55 -11.34 13.54
CA GLN A 109 11.77 -9.91 13.80
C GLN A 109 11.30 -9.47 15.20
N GLN A 110 10.37 -10.19 15.83
CA GLN A 110 9.95 -9.95 17.22
C GLN A 110 10.90 -10.60 18.26
N GLN A 111 11.88 -11.42 17.84
CA GLN A 111 12.68 -12.28 18.73
C GLN A 111 14.21 -12.12 18.65
N PHE A 112 14.73 -11.07 18.04
CA PHE A 112 16.07 -10.56 18.41
C PHE A 112 15.96 -9.96 19.85
N HIS A 113 16.16 -10.67 20.96
CA HIS A 113 16.99 -11.86 21.23
C HIS A 113 16.29 -12.92 22.11
N PRO A 114 16.73 -14.20 22.08
CA PRO A 114 16.41 -15.19 23.10
C PRO A 114 17.31 -15.04 24.34
N SER A 115 16.82 -14.32 25.36
CA SER A 115 17.42 -14.34 26.71
C SER A 115 16.75 -15.42 27.56
N SER A 116 17.52 -16.44 27.96
CA SER A 116 17.03 -17.58 28.72
C SER A 116 16.67 -17.24 30.17
N SER A 117 15.46 -16.75 30.42
CA SER A 117 14.85 -16.76 31.76
C SER A 117 13.33 -16.68 31.69
N SER A 118 12.67 -17.58 32.41
CA SER A 118 11.22 -17.65 32.53
C SER A 118 10.69 -16.57 33.48
N SER A 119 10.43 -15.38 32.96
CA SER A 119 9.61 -14.37 33.65
C SER A 119 8.84 -13.49 32.67
N SER A 120 7.57 -13.26 32.99
CA SER A 120 6.61 -12.56 32.16
C SER A 120 6.84 -11.05 32.14
N LEU A 121 7.52 -10.54 31.10
CA LEU A 121 7.47 -9.14 30.61
C LEU A 121 8.20 -9.08 29.25
N SER A 122 7.46 -9.21 28.13
CA SER A 122 8.05 -9.12 26.79
C SER A 122 8.33 -7.67 26.40
N SER A 123 9.53 -7.19 26.71
CA SER A 123 10.03 -5.90 26.20
C SER A 123 10.44 -6.06 24.73
N ASN A 124 9.55 -5.66 23.82
CA ASN A 124 9.82 -5.60 22.39
C ASN A 124 10.87 -4.50 22.11
N VAL A 125 12.14 -4.86 21.96
CA VAL A 125 13.18 -3.94 21.47
C VAL A 125 12.99 -3.77 19.96
N PRO A 126 12.94 -2.54 19.42
CA PRO A 126 12.69 -2.32 18.00
C PRO A 126 13.91 -2.70 17.15
N PHE A 127 13.67 -3.15 15.91
CA PHE A 127 14.72 -3.50 14.94
C PHE A 127 15.66 -2.32 14.61
N PHE A 128 15.12 -1.09 14.62
CA PHE A 128 15.87 0.16 14.58
C PHE A 128 15.12 1.26 15.34
N ASP A 129 15.83 2.28 15.79
CA ASP A 129 15.24 3.52 16.31
C ASP A 129 15.43 4.69 15.31
N ILE A 130 14.63 5.75 15.47
CA ILE A 130 14.69 6.98 14.66
C ILE A 130 15.22 8.15 15.46
N LEU A 131 16.23 8.79 14.91
CA LEU A 131 16.70 10.10 15.35
C LEU A 131 16.23 11.18 14.36
N TYR A 132 15.55 12.21 14.86
CA TYR A 132 15.08 13.32 14.02
C TYR A 132 16.24 14.25 13.64
N LYS A 133 16.47 14.42 12.33
CA LYS A 133 17.50 15.32 11.79
C LYS A 133 16.90 16.71 11.51
N SER A 134 17.42 17.74 12.19
CA SER A 134 17.04 19.15 11.94
C SER A 134 17.82 19.74 10.76
N VAL A 135 17.68 19.12 9.58
CA VAL A 135 18.44 19.44 8.36
C VAL A 135 17.51 20.01 7.28
N SER A 136 18.04 20.76 6.32
CA SER A 136 17.25 21.19 5.14
C SER A 136 17.18 20.08 4.10
N LEU A 137 16.08 19.95 3.37
CA LEU A 137 15.99 18.96 2.29
C LEU A 137 17.10 19.13 1.24
N ASN A 138 17.45 20.38 0.90
CA ASN A 138 18.55 20.71 -0.02
C ASN A 138 19.89 20.13 0.43
N SER A 139 20.29 20.41 1.67
CA SER A 139 21.59 19.97 2.19
C SER A 139 21.68 18.45 2.26
N GLN A 140 20.58 17.76 2.63
CA GLN A 140 20.52 16.30 2.65
C GLN A 140 20.67 15.67 1.25
N ILE A 141 20.14 16.32 0.19
CA ILE A 141 20.28 15.85 -1.20
C ILE A 141 21.67 16.13 -1.77
N LEU A 142 22.22 17.33 -1.51
CA LEU A 142 23.42 17.83 -2.19
C LEU A 142 24.73 17.32 -1.60
N TYR A 143 24.83 17.26 -0.27
CA TYR A 143 26.08 16.94 0.42
C TYR A 143 26.11 15.52 0.98
N GLY A 144 24.95 14.89 1.15
CA GLY A 144 24.80 13.77 2.07
C GLY A 144 24.88 14.26 3.52
N GLY A 145 24.12 13.63 4.42
CA GLY A 145 24.38 13.78 5.85
C GLY A 145 25.48 12.82 6.28
N GLU A 146 26.05 13.02 7.47
CA GLU A 146 26.74 11.91 8.15
C GLU A 146 25.78 10.73 8.27
N GLU A 147 26.24 9.58 7.81
CA GLU A 147 25.47 8.37 7.61
C GLU A 147 26.17 7.21 8.33
N SER A 148 25.38 6.47 9.13
CA SER A 148 25.84 5.21 9.71
C SER A 148 25.92 4.11 8.63
N GLU A 149 26.84 3.17 8.79
CA GLU A 149 26.91 1.98 7.93
C GLU A 149 25.57 1.22 7.88
N PHE A 150 24.81 1.26 8.99
CA PHE A 150 23.47 0.70 9.12
C PHE A 150 22.44 1.41 8.23
N GLU A 151 22.38 2.74 8.26
CA GLU A 151 21.47 3.53 7.40
C GLU A 151 21.82 3.34 5.91
N SER A 152 23.11 3.26 5.59
CA SER A 152 23.60 2.99 4.24
C SER A 152 23.15 1.62 3.73
N LYS A 153 23.30 0.56 4.54
CA LYS A 153 22.81 -0.80 4.23
C LYS A 153 21.29 -0.82 4.03
N ILE A 154 20.50 -0.16 4.88
CA ILE A 154 19.05 -0.06 4.72
C ILE A 154 18.69 0.68 3.42
N ARG A 155 19.34 1.80 3.11
CA ARG A 155 19.06 2.54 1.85
C ARG A 155 19.34 1.67 0.64
N LYS A 156 20.50 1.03 0.59
CA LYS A 156 20.87 0.15 -0.53
C LYS A 156 19.85 -0.98 -0.70
N ARG A 157 19.52 -1.68 0.39
CA ARG A 157 18.50 -2.75 0.40
C ARG A 157 17.14 -2.29 -0.10
N ILE A 158 16.72 -1.07 0.27
CA ILE A 158 15.48 -0.43 -0.18
C ILE A 158 15.54 -0.02 -1.66
N MET A 159 16.63 0.59 -2.10
CA MET A 159 16.84 0.99 -3.50
C MET A 159 16.78 -0.22 -4.43
N GLU A 160 17.47 -1.29 -4.06
CA GLU A 160 17.45 -2.59 -4.77
C GLU A 160 16.03 -3.19 -4.80
N PHE A 161 15.34 -3.25 -3.65
CA PHE A 161 13.97 -3.77 -3.56
C PHE A 161 12.98 -3.00 -4.45
N MET A 162 13.15 -1.67 -4.53
CA MET A 162 12.32 -0.77 -5.33
C MET A 162 12.73 -0.73 -6.82
N ASN A 163 13.84 -1.38 -7.19
CA ASN A 163 14.47 -1.33 -8.52
C ASN A 163 14.80 0.12 -8.95
N ILE A 164 15.46 0.86 -8.05
CA ILE A 164 15.87 2.26 -8.24
C ILE A 164 17.39 2.35 -8.22
N SER A 165 17.98 3.00 -9.24
CA SER A 165 19.41 3.31 -9.22
C SER A 165 19.71 4.50 -8.30
N GLU A 166 20.70 4.33 -7.43
CA GLU A 166 21.31 5.41 -6.65
C GLU A 166 21.97 6.48 -7.54
N ASP A 167 22.29 6.18 -8.81
CA ASP A 167 22.78 7.16 -9.77
C ASP A 167 21.70 8.19 -10.15
N ASP A 168 20.46 7.73 -10.33
CA ASP A 168 19.34 8.53 -10.83
C ASP A 168 18.57 9.26 -9.71
N TYR A 169 18.50 8.68 -8.51
CA TYR A 169 17.69 9.16 -7.40
C TYR A 169 18.47 9.25 -6.08
N SER A 170 18.26 10.33 -5.32
CA SER A 170 18.63 10.42 -3.91
C SER A 170 17.45 10.02 -3.04
N MET A 171 17.67 9.25 -1.97
CA MET A 171 16.62 8.81 -1.04
C MET A 171 16.80 9.42 0.36
N VAL A 172 15.71 9.98 0.89
CA VAL A 172 15.64 10.59 2.23
C VAL A 172 14.65 9.79 3.07
N PHE A 173 15.10 9.32 4.25
CA PHE A 173 14.22 8.71 5.24
C PHE A 173 13.37 9.79 5.93
N THR A 174 12.11 9.44 6.21
CA THR A 174 11.14 10.33 6.87
C THR A 174 10.32 9.58 7.91
N ALA A 175 9.98 10.26 9.01
CA ALA A 175 9.32 9.65 10.16
C ALA A 175 8.01 8.92 9.80
N ASN A 176 7.21 9.49 8.90
CA ASN A 176 6.00 8.86 8.37
C ASN A 176 5.58 9.39 6.99
N LYS A 177 4.58 8.76 6.36
CA LYS A 177 4.01 9.20 5.07
C LYS A 177 3.60 10.68 5.09
N SER A 178 2.92 11.13 6.15
CA SER A 178 2.48 12.53 6.28
C SER A 178 3.67 13.49 6.34
N SER A 179 4.76 13.12 7.03
CA SER A 179 6.03 13.84 7.01
C SER A 179 6.64 13.90 5.62
N ALA A 180 6.69 12.79 4.86
CA ALA A 180 7.22 12.79 3.48
C ALA A 180 6.46 13.74 2.55
N PHE A 181 5.13 13.71 2.59
CA PHE A 181 4.28 14.57 1.79
C PHE A 181 4.44 16.06 2.17
N LYS A 182 4.47 16.35 3.48
CA LYS A 182 4.66 17.70 3.99
C LYS A 182 6.06 18.24 3.69
N LEU A 183 7.11 17.43 3.87
CA LEU A 183 8.51 17.74 3.56
C LEU A 183 8.68 18.20 2.11
N LEU A 184 8.10 17.45 1.17
CA LEU A 184 8.10 17.84 -0.24
C LEU A 184 7.33 19.15 -0.45
N ALA A 185 6.14 19.29 0.12
CA ALA A 185 5.31 20.48 -0.03
C ALA A 185 5.97 21.76 0.54
N ASP A 186 6.67 21.63 1.66
CA ASP A 186 7.37 22.74 2.33
C ASP A 186 8.68 23.13 1.63
N SER A 187 9.25 22.24 0.82
CA SER A 187 10.46 22.51 0.03
C SER A 187 10.15 22.97 -1.40
N TYR A 188 9.01 22.56 -1.96
CA TYR A 188 8.67 22.80 -3.36
C TYR A 188 8.37 24.30 -3.65
N PRO A 189 8.89 24.89 -4.76
CA PRO A 189 8.82 26.32 -5.04
C PRO A 189 7.45 26.76 -5.60
N PHE A 190 6.40 26.63 -4.79
CA PHE A 190 5.02 26.95 -5.15
C PHE A 190 4.81 28.42 -5.56
N HIS A 191 5.63 29.36 -5.08
CA HIS A 191 5.61 30.75 -5.51
C HIS A 191 5.77 30.92 -7.04
N SER A 192 6.61 30.07 -7.65
CA SER A 192 6.87 30.02 -9.09
C SER A 192 5.98 29.00 -9.81
N ASN A 193 5.69 27.88 -9.13
CA ASN A 193 4.94 26.74 -9.65
C ASN A 193 3.57 26.60 -8.95
N ARG A 194 2.70 27.62 -9.10
CA ARG A 194 1.49 27.87 -8.29
C ARG A 194 0.33 26.87 -8.42
N ASN A 195 0.55 25.65 -8.91
CA ASN A 195 -0.52 24.66 -9.08
C ASN A 195 -0.17 23.35 -8.37
N LEU A 196 -1.15 22.77 -7.68
CA LEU A 196 -1.10 21.41 -7.13
C LEU A 196 -2.30 20.64 -7.69
N VAL A 197 -2.07 19.45 -8.25
CA VAL A 197 -3.13 18.53 -8.70
C VAL A 197 -3.04 17.24 -7.89
N THR A 198 -4.10 16.86 -7.19
CA THR A 198 -4.17 15.60 -6.42
C THR A 198 -5.20 14.63 -6.97
N ILE A 199 -4.90 13.33 -6.95
CA ILE A 199 -5.72 12.27 -7.56
C ILE A 199 -6.05 11.20 -6.51
N TYR A 200 -6.98 11.52 -5.61
CA TYR A 200 -7.44 10.59 -4.56
C TYR A 200 -8.97 10.61 -4.45
N ASP A 201 -9.57 9.42 -4.54
CA ASP A 201 -10.99 9.10 -4.33
C ASP A 201 -11.37 9.03 -2.84
N TYR A 202 -10.39 9.12 -1.95
CA TYR A 202 -10.54 8.99 -0.49
C TYR A 202 -9.79 10.09 0.27
N GLU A 203 -10.20 10.35 1.50
CA GLU A 203 -9.55 11.28 2.43
C GLU A 203 -8.23 10.68 2.92
N SER A 204 -7.13 11.41 2.77
CA SER A 204 -5.80 10.96 3.18
C SER A 204 -5.08 12.08 3.90
N GLU A 205 -4.81 11.87 5.19
CA GLU A 205 -4.17 12.85 6.08
C GLU A 205 -2.84 13.39 5.50
N ALA A 206 -2.00 12.52 4.95
CA ALA A 206 -0.74 12.90 4.32
C ALA A 206 -0.92 13.86 3.13
N VAL A 207 -1.96 13.64 2.33
CA VAL A 207 -2.29 14.51 1.19
C VAL A 207 -2.85 15.84 1.68
N GLU A 208 -3.67 15.81 2.74
CA GLU A 208 -4.23 17.03 3.32
C GLU A 208 -3.16 17.90 3.99
N ALA A 209 -2.17 17.29 4.65
CA ALA A 209 -0.99 17.98 5.18
C ALA A 209 -0.18 18.69 4.08
N MET A 210 -0.02 18.05 2.91
CA MET A 210 0.57 18.65 1.71
C MET A 210 -0.30 19.78 1.15
N ILE A 211 -1.62 19.59 1.05
CA ILE A 211 -2.56 20.61 0.57
C ILE A 211 -2.50 21.86 1.46
N LYS A 212 -2.53 21.70 2.78
CA LYS A 212 -2.42 22.78 3.77
C LYS A 212 -1.09 23.54 3.66
N SER A 213 0.04 22.83 3.55
CA SER A 213 1.36 23.46 3.30
C SER A 213 1.39 24.24 1.98
N ALA A 214 0.86 23.67 0.90
CA ALA A 214 0.82 24.32 -0.40
C ALA A 214 -0.10 25.55 -0.42
N MET A 215 -1.28 25.49 0.20
CA MET A 215 -2.22 26.61 0.32
C MET A 215 -1.62 27.78 1.09
N ASN A 216 -0.91 27.52 2.20
CA ASN A 216 -0.20 28.54 2.98
C ASN A 216 0.86 29.29 2.15
N ARG A 217 1.31 28.71 1.02
CA ARG A 217 2.28 29.29 0.07
C ARG A 217 1.63 29.92 -1.17
N GLY A 218 0.30 30.10 -1.17
CA GLY A 218 -0.45 30.73 -2.26
C GLY A 218 -0.72 29.83 -3.47
N THR A 219 -0.71 28.51 -3.28
CA THR A 219 -0.95 27.53 -4.35
C THR A 219 -2.43 27.39 -4.71
N CYS A 220 -2.74 27.34 -6.00
CA CYS A 220 -4.03 26.88 -6.49
C CYS A 220 -4.09 25.35 -6.47
N VAL A 221 -4.84 24.80 -5.52
CA VAL A 221 -5.05 23.35 -5.39
C VAL A 221 -6.26 22.93 -6.23
N MET A 222 -6.07 21.90 -7.03
CA MET A 222 -7.11 21.22 -7.81
C MET A 222 -7.09 19.73 -7.48
N SER A 223 -8.24 19.08 -7.51
CA SER A 223 -8.31 17.64 -7.30
C SER A 223 -9.12 16.95 -8.40
N ALA A 224 -8.76 15.72 -8.73
CA ALA A 224 -9.53 14.89 -9.64
C ALA A 224 -10.86 14.49 -9.01
N GLU A 225 -11.86 14.28 -9.88
CA GLU A 225 -13.15 13.69 -9.50
C GLU A 225 -13.28 12.27 -10.06
N PHE A 226 -14.11 11.45 -9.43
CA PHE A 226 -14.21 10.00 -9.67
C PHE A 226 -15.65 9.59 -9.98
N SER A 227 -15.85 8.94 -11.13
CA SER A 227 -17.17 8.59 -11.64
C SER A 227 -17.84 7.47 -10.83
N TRP A 228 -18.95 7.82 -10.18
CA TRP A 228 -19.83 6.91 -9.48
C TRP A 228 -20.44 5.84 -10.41
N PRO A 229 -20.70 4.61 -9.93
CA PRO A 229 -20.18 3.98 -8.70
C PRO A 229 -18.78 3.36 -8.89
N SER A 230 -18.26 3.36 -10.11
CA SER A 230 -17.03 2.66 -10.51
C SER A 230 -15.72 3.23 -9.95
N LEU A 231 -15.76 4.44 -9.41
CA LEU A 231 -14.63 5.26 -8.91
C LEU A 231 -13.45 5.35 -9.88
N ARG A 232 -13.75 5.35 -11.18
CA ARG A 232 -12.76 5.66 -12.23
C ARG A 232 -12.57 7.17 -12.32
N ILE A 233 -11.33 7.62 -12.51
CA ILE A 233 -11.01 9.03 -12.78
C ILE A 233 -11.92 9.60 -13.88
N HIS A 234 -12.58 10.72 -13.61
CA HIS A 234 -13.40 11.44 -14.59
C HIS A 234 -12.52 12.16 -15.63
N THR A 235 -12.11 11.40 -16.65
CA THR A 235 -11.13 11.77 -17.68
C THR A 235 -11.31 13.18 -18.28
N ARG A 236 -12.55 13.61 -18.56
CA ARG A 236 -12.81 14.92 -19.16
C ARG A 236 -12.50 16.10 -18.22
N LYS A 237 -12.60 15.93 -16.90
CA LYS A 237 -12.23 16.96 -15.92
C LYS A 237 -10.72 16.97 -15.71
N LEU A 238 -10.10 15.81 -15.43
CA LEU A 238 -8.66 15.73 -15.23
C LEU A 238 -7.86 16.24 -16.44
N ARG A 239 -8.27 15.90 -17.67
CA ARG A 239 -7.62 16.43 -18.88
C ARG A 239 -7.64 17.97 -18.96
N LYS A 240 -8.69 18.64 -18.48
CA LYS A 240 -8.76 20.12 -18.44
C LYS A 240 -7.84 20.73 -17.38
N MET A 241 -7.62 20.02 -16.27
CA MET A 241 -6.69 20.44 -15.21
C MET A 241 -5.24 20.33 -15.71
N VAL A 242 -4.86 19.16 -16.25
CA VAL A 242 -3.48 18.86 -16.69
C VAL A 242 -3.09 19.62 -17.95
N VAL A 243 -3.90 19.55 -19.01
CA VAL A 243 -3.55 20.12 -20.31
C VAL A 243 -3.73 21.65 -20.30
N SER A 244 -2.74 22.37 -20.84
CA SER A 244 -2.83 23.82 -21.06
C SER A 244 -3.11 24.13 -22.53
N LYS A 245 -4.14 24.94 -22.82
CA LYS A 245 -4.38 25.48 -24.17
C LYS A 245 -3.51 26.71 -24.50
N ARG A 246 -2.80 27.29 -23.51
CA ARG A 246 -1.97 28.49 -23.69
C ARG A 246 -0.49 28.09 -23.73
N LYS A 247 0.31 28.75 -24.58
CA LYS A 247 1.77 28.51 -24.70
C LYS A 247 2.56 28.66 -23.39
N LYS A 248 2.01 29.33 -22.37
CA LYS A 248 2.54 29.27 -21.00
C LYS A 248 2.22 27.91 -20.39
N LYS A 249 3.24 27.04 -20.29
CA LYS A 249 3.16 25.72 -19.61
C LYS A 249 2.61 25.92 -18.19
N LYS A 250 1.62 25.12 -17.80
CA LYS A 250 1.14 25.07 -16.41
C LYS A 250 2.22 24.34 -15.60
N ARG A 251 3.05 25.08 -14.87
CA ARG A 251 4.03 24.50 -13.94
C ARG A 251 3.39 24.32 -12.56
N GLY A 252 3.69 23.19 -11.93
CA GLY A 252 3.02 22.74 -10.72
C GLY A 252 3.39 21.31 -10.37
N LEU A 253 2.92 20.86 -9.23
CA LEU A 253 3.11 19.49 -8.75
C LEU A 253 1.86 18.65 -9.08
N PHE A 254 2.07 17.48 -9.67
CA PHE A 254 1.03 16.51 -10.02
C PHE A 254 1.22 15.25 -9.18
N VAL A 255 0.30 15.00 -8.26
CA VAL A 255 0.37 13.91 -7.26
C VAL A 255 -0.53 12.76 -7.71
N PHE A 256 0.10 11.61 -8.00
CA PHE A 256 -0.54 10.46 -8.61
C PHE A 256 -0.25 9.17 -7.81
N PRO A 257 -1.24 8.63 -7.07
CA PRO A 257 -1.21 7.23 -6.68
C PRO A 257 -1.58 6.35 -7.89
N PRO A 258 -0.92 5.21 -8.14
CA PRO A 258 -1.33 4.29 -9.21
C PRO A 258 -2.64 3.55 -8.94
N GLN A 259 -3.05 3.45 -7.68
CA GLN A 259 -4.29 2.82 -7.28
C GLN A 259 -4.83 3.41 -5.99
N SER A 260 -6.15 3.40 -5.82
CA SER A 260 -6.79 3.65 -4.53
C SER A 260 -6.41 2.56 -3.53
N SER A 261 -5.85 2.95 -2.38
CA SER A 261 -5.63 2.02 -1.26
C SER A 261 -6.93 1.57 -0.61
N MET A 262 -8.04 2.25 -0.88
CA MET A 262 -9.34 2.00 -0.24
C MET A 262 -10.24 1.15 -1.14
N THR A 263 -10.41 1.54 -2.42
CA THR A 263 -11.40 0.91 -3.32
C THR A 263 -10.79 -0.14 -4.25
N GLY A 264 -9.47 -0.24 -4.31
CA GLY A 264 -8.75 -1.07 -5.29
C GLY A 264 -8.91 -0.58 -6.73
N ALA A 265 -9.42 0.65 -6.95
CA ALA A 265 -9.48 1.26 -8.27
C ALA A 265 -8.05 1.56 -8.78
N ARG A 266 -7.62 0.89 -9.86
CA ARG A 266 -6.35 1.19 -10.53
C ARG A 266 -6.48 2.33 -11.54
N TYR A 267 -5.50 3.23 -11.54
CA TYR A 267 -5.47 4.43 -12.36
C TYR A 267 -4.47 4.30 -13.52
N PRO A 268 -4.78 4.80 -14.73
CA PRO A 268 -3.90 4.62 -15.89
C PRO A 268 -2.62 5.46 -15.79
N PHE A 269 -1.44 4.84 -15.85
CA PHE A 269 -0.13 5.52 -15.80
C PHE A 269 0.08 6.57 -16.91
N GLN A 270 -0.67 6.52 -18.01
CA GLN A 270 -0.64 7.54 -19.06
C GLN A 270 -0.92 8.96 -18.54
N TRP A 271 -1.55 9.11 -17.37
CA TRP A 271 -1.71 10.41 -16.72
C TRP A 271 -0.39 11.03 -16.24
N MET A 272 0.60 10.22 -15.85
CA MET A 272 1.95 10.71 -15.48
C MET A 272 2.67 11.27 -16.70
N SER A 273 2.76 10.49 -17.79
CA SER A 273 3.37 10.93 -19.06
C SER A 273 2.69 12.20 -19.58
N MET A 274 1.36 12.25 -19.59
CA MET A 274 0.60 13.43 -20.01
C MET A 274 0.86 14.66 -19.12
N ALA A 275 1.12 14.47 -17.82
CA ALA A 275 1.50 15.56 -16.93
C ALA A 275 2.92 16.07 -17.24
N GLN A 276 3.90 15.17 -17.40
CA GLN A 276 5.28 15.52 -17.75
C GLN A 276 5.37 16.23 -19.10
N GLU A 277 4.69 15.71 -20.14
CA GLU A 277 4.55 16.34 -21.47
C GLU A 277 3.99 17.78 -21.40
N ASN A 278 3.11 18.06 -20.43
CA ASN A 278 2.51 19.37 -20.22
C ASN A 278 3.32 20.28 -19.28
N GLY A 279 4.46 19.82 -18.76
CA GLY A 279 5.39 20.60 -17.92
C GLY A 279 5.07 20.62 -16.43
N TRP A 280 4.38 19.59 -15.94
CA TRP A 280 4.21 19.33 -14.51
C TRP A 280 5.37 18.49 -13.97
N HIS A 281 5.80 18.75 -12.74
CA HIS A 281 6.60 17.77 -12.00
C HIS A 281 5.66 16.72 -11.40
N VAL A 282 6.06 15.44 -11.42
CA VAL A 282 5.22 14.33 -10.97
C VAL A 282 5.74 13.74 -9.65
N LEU A 283 4.86 13.72 -8.64
CA LEU A 283 5.00 12.88 -7.45
C LEU A 283 4.21 11.58 -7.67
N LEU A 284 4.91 10.46 -7.62
CA LEU A 284 4.33 9.12 -7.56
C LEU A 284 4.10 8.70 -6.09
N ASP A 285 2.85 8.43 -5.71
CA ASP A 285 2.50 7.85 -4.39
C ASP A 285 2.44 6.33 -4.50
N ALA A 286 3.54 5.67 -4.15
CA ALA A 286 3.68 4.22 -4.16
C ALA A 286 3.18 3.53 -2.87
N THR A 287 2.74 4.28 -1.85
CA THR A 287 2.32 3.68 -0.56
C THR A 287 1.13 2.71 -0.69
N ALA A 288 0.27 2.92 -1.70
CA ALA A 288 -0.89 2.07 -1.96
C ALA A 288 -0.56 0.78 -2.73
N LEU A 289 0.66 0.61 -3.23
CA LEU A 289 1.06 -0.56 -4.02
C LEU A 289 1.28 -1.82 -3.16
N GLY A 290 1.24 -2.98 -3.81
CA GLY A 290 1.71 -4.23 -3.23
C GLY A 290 3.24 -4.26 -3.16
N ALA A 291 3.80 -5.05 -2.24
CA ALA A 291 5.23 -5.08 -1.90
C ALA A 291 6.15 -5.08 -3.15
N LYS A 292 5.82 -5.92 -4.14
CA LYS A 292 6.61 -6.06 -5.37
C LYS A 292 6.10 -5.30 -6.60
N ASP A 293 4.93 -4.67 -6.55
CA ASP A 293 4.33 -4.04 -7.76
C ASP A 293 5.29 -3.00 -8.39
N MET A 294 6.15 -2.37 -7.56
CA MET A 294 7.22 -1.45 -7.95
C MET A 294 8.29 -2.05 -8.88
N GLU A 295 8.63 -3.34 -8.73
CA GLU A 295 9.69 -4.00 -9.50
C GLU A 295 9.38 -4.00 -11.01
N THR A 296 8.09 -4.13 -11.36
CA THR A 296 7.60 -3.98 -12.76
C THR A 296 7.26 -2.56 -13.18
N LEU A 297 7.24 -1.59 -12.26
CA LEU A 297 7.07 -0.22 -12.72
C LEU A 297 8.31 0.14 -13.50
N GLY A 298 8.09 0.54 -14.75
CA GLY A 298 9.08 1.29 -15.50
C GLY A 298 9.27 2.65 -14.83
N LEU A 299 9.93 2.70 -13.67
CA LEU A 299 10.61 3.90 -13.22
C LEU A 299 11.63 4.31 -14.30
N SER A 300 12.24 3.35 -14.99
CA SER A 300 12.97 3.54 -16.25
C SER A 300 12.15 4.16 -17.41
N LEU A 301 10.82 3.98 -17.46
CA LEU A 301 9.94 4.49 -18.52
C LEU A 301 9.29 5.84 -18.16
N PHE A 302 8.83 5.99 -16.92
CA PHE A 302 8.08 7.16 -16.46
C PHE A 302 8.96 8.16 -15.70
N GLN A 303 10.07 7.72 -15.10
CA GLN A 303 11.03 8.50 -14.31
C GLN A 303 10.41 9.73 -13.59
N PRO A 304 9.50 9.51 -12.61
CA PRO A 304 8.86 10.61 -11.88
C PRO A 304 9.91 11.47 -11.17
N ASP A 305 9.63 12.76 -11.01
CA ASP A 305 10.52 13.70 -10.30
C ASP A 305 10.67 13.31 -8.83
N PHE A 306 9.57 12.87 -8.22
CA PHE A 306 9.50 12.48 -6.82
C PHE A 306 8.73 11.17 -6.66
N LEU A 307 9.12 10.36 -5.69
CA LEU A 307 8.45 9.12 -5.31
C LEU A 307 8.34 9.09 -3.79
N ILE A 308 7.16 8.75 -3.27
CA ILE A 308 6.96 8.45 -1.85
C ILE A 308 6.43 7.03 -1.72
N CYS A 309 7.13 6.21 -0.94
CA CYS A 309 6.63 4.92 -0.47
C CYS A 309 6.76 4.85 1.06
N SER A 310 6.10 3.85 1.65
CA SER A 310 6.18 3.55 3.08
C SER A 310 6.44 2.06 3.23
N PHE A 311 7.45 1.73 4.02
CA PHE A 311 7.89 0.37 4.27
C PHE A 311 7.35 -0.18 5.61
N PHE A 312 6.46 0.59 6.26
CA PHE A 312 5.67 0.15 7.41
C PHE A 312 5.01 -1.23 7.20
N LYS A 313 4.55 -1.54 5.98
CA LYS A 313 3.99 -2.83 5.59
C LYS A 313 4.97 -4.02 5.65
N ILE A 314 6.26 -3.76 5.85
CA ILE A 314 7.34 -4.71 5.59
C ILE A 314 8.40 -4.75 6.70
N PHE A 315 8.82 -3.60 7.25
CA PHE A 315 9.72 -3.57 8.42
C PHE A 315 8.98 -3.88 9.71
N GLY A 316 7.77 -3.34 9.88
CA GLY A 316 6.86 -3.74 10.93
C GLY A 316 7.23 -3.25 12.34
N GLU A 317 6.55 -2.18 12.74
CA GLU A 317 6.57 -1.52 14.05
C GLU A 317 7.78 -0.64 14.37
N ASN A 318 7.80 -0.12 15.60
CA ASN A 318 8.03 1.30 15.81
C ASN A 318 9.47 1.70 15.45
N PRO A 319 9.69 2.75 14.63
CA PRO A 319 8.72 3.81 14.32
C PRO A 319 7.70 3.50 13.21
N SER A 320 6.44 3.48 13.64
CA SER A 320 5.21 3.02 12.99
C SER A 320 4.80 3.76 11.71
N GLY A 321 5.69 4.56 11.13
CA GLY A 321 5.42 5.32 9.92
C GLY A 321 6.44 5.18 8.79
N LEU A 322 7.65 4.62 9.04
CA LEU A 322 8.84 4.87 8.21
C LEU A 322 8.53 4.92 6.71
N ALA A 323 8.78 6.10 6.14
CA ALA A 323 8.54 6.39 4.73
C ALA A 323 9.80 6.96 4.08
N CYS A 324 9.95 6.72 2.79
CA CYS A 324 11.09 7.19 2.02
C CYS A 324 10.60 8.14 0.93
N LEU A 325 11.27 9.29 0.84
CA LEU A 325 11.12 10.26 -0.24
C LEU A 325 12.32 10.12 -1.18
N PHE A 326 12.07 9.66 -2.41
CA PHE A 326 13.08 9.62 -3.47
C PHE A 326 12.90 10.83 -4.35
N ILE A 327 14.03 11.43 -4.73
CA ILE A 327 14.11 12.66 -5.50
C ILE A 327 15.05 12.40 -6.66
N LYS A 328 14.54 12.56 -7.88
CA LYS A 328 15.36 12.40 -9.09
C LYS A 328 16.45 13.46 -9.08
N LYS A 329 17.73 13.10 -9.24
CA LYS A 329 18.84 14.05 -9.14
C LYS A 329 18.73 15.20 -10.15
N SER A 330 18.23 14.93 -11.36
CA SER A 330 17.95 15.97 -12.37
C SER A 330 16.93 17.02 -11.91
N SER A 331 16.04 16.65 -10.98
CA SER A 331 14.98 17.48 -10.44
C SER A 331 15.33 18.11 -9.07
N ALA A 332 16.52 17.82 -8.51
CA ALA A 332 16.99 18.40 -7.26
C ALA A 332 17.15 19.94 -7.32
N SER A 333 17.49 20.48 -8.51
CA SER A 333 17.57 21.92 -8.76
C SER A 333 16.25 22.69 -8.59
N VAL A 334 15.12 21.98 -8.45
CA VAL A 334 13.83 22.59 -8.09
C VAL A 334 13.85 23.16 -6.67
N PHE A 335 14.68 22.61 -5.78
CA PHE A 335 14.75 22.98 -4.36
C PHE A 335 15.79 24.06 -4.05
N THR A 336 16.77 24.34 -4.91
CA THR A 336 17.88 25.28 -4.62
C THR A 336 17.44 26.72 -4.34
N THR A 337 16.19 27.09 -4.67
CA THR A 337 15.61 28.40 -4.34
C THR A 337 15.00 28.46 -2.93
N SER A 338 14.75 27.32 -2.26
CA SER A 338 14.10 27.24 -0.94
C SER A 338 15.10 27.18 0.22
N ASN A 339 15.88 28.25 0.41
CA ASN A 339 16.96 28.32 1.41
C ASN A 339 16.53 28.56 2.88
N ILE A 340 15.23 28.45 3.22
CA ILE A 340 14.66 29.12 4.41
C ILE A 340 13.97 28.17 5.43
N ALA A 341 13.89 26.85 5.21
CA ALA A 341 13.19 25.94 6.12
C ALA A 341 14.04 24.74 6.60
N THR A 342 14.37 24.72 7.89
CA THR A 342 14.73 23.48 8.60
C THR A 342 13.56 22.50 8.48
N SER A 343 13.81 21.35 7.88
CA SER A 343 12.76 20.52 7.31
C SER A 343 12.33 19.44 8.31
N ARG A 344 11.28 19.75 9.09
CA ARG A 344 10.75 18.83 10.12
C ARG A 344 10.26 17.52 9.50
N GLY A 345 10.82 16.40 9.98
CA GLY A 345 10.40 15.05 9.63
C GLY A 345 11.42 14.23 8.82
N ILE A 346 12.59 14.78 8.48
CA ILE A 346 13.76 14.00 8.07
C ILE A 346 14.28 13.23 9.29
N VAL A 347 14.70 11.98 9.08
CA VAL A 347 15.15 11.08 10.14
C VAL A 347 16.42 10.34 9.73
N SER A 348 17.14 9.84 10.72
CA SER A 348 18.19 8.83 10.57
C SER A 348 17.80 7.55 11.27
N LEU A 349 18.36 6.43 10.79
CA LEU A 349 18.14 5.10 11.34
C LEU A 349 19.37 4.68 12.16
N VAL A 350 19.13 4.22 13.39
CA VAL A 350 20.15 3.64 14.25
C VAL A 350 19.75 2.22 14.67
N PRO A 351 20.70 1.29 14.89
CA PRO A 351 20.38 -0.03 15.42
C PRO A 351 19.63 0.08 16.76
N GLY A 352 18.66 -0.80 16.98
CA GLY A 352 17.96 -0.87 18.27
C GLY A 352 18.92 -1.23 19.39
N GLN A 353 18.97 -0.41 20.45
CA GLN A 353 19.79 -0.67 21.62
C GLN A 353 19.02 -1.51 22.65
N SER A 354 19.65 -2.57 23.16
CA SER A 354 19.24 -3.17 24.43
C SER A 354 19.47 -2.17 25.57
N PRO A 355 18.54 -2.03 26.54
CA PRO A 355 18.73 -1.12 27.67
C PRO A 355 19.83 -1.65 28.61
N THR A 356 21.06 -1.20 28.42
CA THR A 356 22.15 -1.38 29.38
C THR A 356 21.83 -0.52 30.60
N ILE A 357 21.31 -1.14 31.66
CA ILE A 357 21.15 -0.46 32.95
C ILE A 357 22.55 -0.33 33.58
N GLU A 358 23.27 0.73 33.21
CA GLU A 358 24.35 1.23 34.06
C GLU A 358 23.72 1.83 35.32
N LEU A 359 23.70 1.02 36.38
CA LEU A 359 23.35 1.48 37.73
C LEU A 359 24.30 2.63 38.11
N PRO A 360 23.77 3.83 38.42
CA PRO A 360 24.59 4.89 39.01
C PRO A 360 25.18 4.37 40.33
N LYS A 361 26.48 4.56 40.54
CA LYS A 361 27.08 4.29 41.85
C LYS A 361 26.48 5.27 42.86
N GLU A 362 25.79 4.74 43.86
CA GLU A 362 25.32 5.52 45.00
C GLU A 362 26.51 5.91 45.88
N ASP A 363 26.98 7.15 45.74
CA ASP A 363 27.79 7.80 46.78
C ASP A 363 26.86 8.61 47.70
N LEU A 364 26.83 8.21 48.97
CA LEU A 364 25.99 8.82 50.02
C LEU A 364 26.43 10.26 50.35
N PRO A 365 25.50 11.18 50.67
CA PRO A 365 25.84 12.57 50.97
C PRO A 365 26.32 12.78 52.41
N GLY A 366 27.47 13.45 52.56
CA GLY A 366 27.97 14.01 53.83
C GLY A 366 28.38 15.47 53.61
N PRO A 367 27.84 16.46 54.36
CA PRO A 367 27.95 17.87 53.96
C PRO A 367 29.07 18.64 54.68
N SER A 368 29.79 19.49 53.94
CA SER A 368 30.19 20.82 54.45
C SER A 368 30.80 21.76 53.41
N SER A 369 30.35 23.02 53.48
CA SER A 369 31.09 24.27 53.27
C SER A 369 31.86 24.58 51.97
N SER A 370 31.45 25.71 51.38
CA SER A 370 32.29 26.82 50.89
C SER A 370 33.19 26.62 49.66
N SER A 371 32.77 27.26 48.56
CA SER A 371 33.54 28.24 47.77
C SER A 371 35.08 28.19 47.77
N THR A 372 35.69 28.19 46.58
CA THR A 372 36.35 29.38 45.99
C THR A 372 36.87 29.06 44.59
N SER A 373 36.77 30.01 43.66
CA SER A 373 37.37 29.94 42.33
C SER A 373 38.89 30.16 42.41
N ILE A 374 39.70 29.26 41.83
CA ILE A 374 41.10 29.57 41.49
C ILE A 374 41.37 29.12 40.05
N ASN A 375 42.01 30.03 39.31
CA ASN A 375 42.43 29.90 37.93
C ASN A 375 43.95 30.08 37.90
N LEU A 376 44.70 29.20 37.22
CA LEU A 376 46.11 29.31 36.79
C LEU A 376 46.34 28.12 35.84
N HIS A 377 46.73 28.33 34.57
CA HIS A 377 48.13 28.38 34.09
C HIS A 377 48.91 27.08 34.41
N GLN A 378 49.71 26.49 33.51
CA GLN A 378 50.54 27.12 32.46
C GLN A 378 51.15 26.05 31.51
N SER A 379 51.55 26.41 30.27
CA SER A 379 52.79 26.00 29.53
C SER A 379 53.22 24.51 29.40
N GLU A 380 54.03 24.02 28.44
CA GLU A 380 54.70 24.42 27.17
C GLU A 380 55.44 23.13 26.66
N ASP A 381 55.74 22.83 25.38
CA ASP A 381 55.25 23.30 24.07
C ASP A 381 55.60 22.22 22.98
N ASP A 382 56.18 22.60 21.82
CA ASP A 382 56.88 21.80 20.78
C ASP A 382 56.08 20.78 19.90
N ILE A 383 55.88 21.01 18.58
CA ILE A 383 56.84 21.02 17.42
C ILE A 383 57.32 19.58 17.08
N SER A 384 57.20 19.02 15.86
CA SER A 384 57.34 19.60 14.51
C SER A 384 56.57 18.86 13.39
N GLU A 385 56.42 19.62 12.30
CA GLU A 385 56.20 19.26 10.90
C GLU A 385 57.02 18.06 10.35
N ILE A 386 56.49 17.40 9.31
CA ILE A 386 57.19 17.11 8.04
C ILE A 386 56.17 17.00 6.91
N GLN A 387 56.55 17.46 5.72
CA GLN A 387 55.74 17.56 4.51
C GLN A 387 56.46 16.76 3.42
N GLU A 388 55.75 15.96 2.60
CA GLU A 388 56.31 15.51 1.32
C GLU A 388 55.21 15.24 0.28
N ILE A 389 55.56 15.44 -1.00
CA ILE A 389 54.68 15.52 -2.16
C ILE A 389 55.22 14.58 -3.24
N GLN A 390 54.35 13.85 -3.96
CA GLN A 390 54.63 13.51 -5.36
C GLN A 390 53.40 13.18 -6.22
N GLU A 391 53.47 13.65 -7.47
CA GLU A 391 52.60 13.34 -8.61
C GLU A 391 52.97 11.93 -9.18
N SER A 392 52.36 11.29 -10.20
CA SER A 392 51.60 11.74 -11.38
C SER A 392 50.75 10.58 -11.99
N GLU A 393 49.82 10.91 -12.91
CA GLU A 393 49.52 10.31 -14.25
C GLU A 393 49.69 8.78 -14.55
N GLU A 394 49.00 8.09 -15.48
CA GLU A 394 47.99 8.42 -16.50
C GLU A 394 47.20 7.17 -16.99
N LEU A 395 46.10 7.40 -17.72
CA LEU A 395 45.48 6.58 -18.80
C LEU A 395 45.48 5.02 -18.80
N SER A 396 44.26 4.44 -18.88
CA SER A 396 43.90 3.69 -20.11
C SER A 396 42.38 3.64 -20.38
N ARG A 397 41.97 3.78 -21.66
CA ARG A 397 40.60 3.57 -22.16
C ARG A 397 40.55 2.30 -23.00
N LYS A 398 39.44 1.53 -22.97
CA LYS A 398 38.97 0.80 -24.17
C LYS A 398 37.49 0.41 -24.14
N HIS A 399 36.84 0.55 -25.30
CA HIS A 399 35.41 0.29 -25.53
C HIS A 399 35.10 -1.20 -25.81
N LYS A 400 33.88 -1.63 -25.45
CA LYS A 400 32.99 -2.55 -26.21
C LYS A 400 31.59 -2.44 -25.59
N LYS A 401 30.65 -1.69 -26.18
CA LYS A 401 29.77 -2.00 -27.33
C LYS A 401 28.80 -3.16 -27.05
N LEU A 402 27.52 -2.83 -26.88
CA LEU A 402 26.41 -3.76 -26.66
C LEU A 402 26.17 -4.67 -27.89
N SER A 403 25.64 -5.86 -27.63
CA SER A 403 24.78 -6.61 -28.56
C SER A 403 23.54 -7.13 -27.82
N VAL A 404 22.35 -6.84 -28.36
CA VAL A 404 21.06 -7.29 -27.81
C VAL A 404 20.51 -8.41 -28.71
N SER A 405 20.36 -9.63 -28.17
CA SER A 405 19.52 -10.69 -28.75
C SER A 405 19.35 -11.89 -27.81
N GLU A 406 18.22 -12.62 -27.97
CA GLU A 406 17.94 -14.00 -27.50
C GLU A 406 17.29 -14.22 -26.10
N ILE A 407 16.05 -13.75 -26.02
CA ILE A 407 14.83 -14.53 -25.67
C ILE A 407 15.01 -15.98 -25.14
N PHE A 408 14.49 -16.20 -23.92
CA PHE A 408 13.86 -17.41 -23.38
C PHE A 408 14.37 -18.81 -23.81
N LYS A 409 15.03 -19.49 -22.87
CA LYS A 409 14.87 -20.94 -22.67
C LYS A 409 14.38 -21.22 -21.25
N VAL A 410 13.28 -21.97 -21.13
CA VAL A 410 12.76 -22.50 -19.87
C VAL A 410 13.21 -23.95 -19.79
N ASP A 411 14.18 -24.26 -18.92
CA ASP A 411 14.56 -25.64 -18.63
C ASP A 411 13.93 -26.09 -17.31
N ASN A 412 12.87 -26.91 -17.43
CA ASN A 412 12.29 -27.65 -16.31
C ASN A 412 13.13 -28.89 -16.02
N ARG A 413 13.91 -28.92 -14.94
CA ARG A 413 14.31 -30.16 -14.25
C ARG A 413 14.31 -29.96 -12.72
N PRO A 414 13.91 -30.99 -11.93
CA PRO A 414 13.83 -30.88 -10.48
C PRO A 414 15.22 -31.03 -9.85
N LEU A 415 15.50 -30.28 -8.78
CA LEU A 415 16.78 -30.36 -8.07
C LEU A 415 16.57 -30.73 -6.59
N ASN A 416 16.45 -32.03 -6.33
CA ASN A 416 16.74 -32.62 -5.03
C ASN A 416 18.16 -33.21 -5.06
N SER A 417 19.14 -32.47 -4.55
CA SER A 417 20.40 -33.03 -4.07
C SER A 417 21.17 -32.00 -3.26
N ALA A 418 21.23 -32.18 -1.94
CA ALA A 418 22.15 -31.42 -1.11
C ALA A 418 23.59 -31.87 -1.41
N GLN A 419 24.43 -30.94 -1.85
CA GLN A 419 25.88 -31.11 -1.81
C GLN A 419 26.50 -29.86 -1.19
N SER A 420 27.15 -30.08 -0.06
CA SER A 420 27.90 -29.09 0.70
C SER A 420 29.03 -28.48 -0.14
N ARG A 421 29.10 -27.15 -0.17
CA ARG A 421 30.34 -26.43 -0.46
C ARG A 421 30.90 -25.91 0.85
N SER A 422 32.15 -26.26 1.10
CA SER A 422 32.93 -25.82 2.25
C SER A 422 33.07 -24.30 2.27
N SER A 423 32.84 -23.72 3.44
CA SER A 423 33.05 -22.30 3.71
C SER A 423 34.54 -21.96 3.78
N GLU A 424 35.01 -21.09 2.89
CA GLU A 424 36.20 -20.28 3.17
C GLU A 424 35.79 -19.14 4.12
N MET A 425 36.49 -18.99 5.24
CA MET A 425 36.29 -17.89 6.18
C MET A 425 36.80 -16.56 5.59
N GLY A 426 35.95 -15.87 4.84
CA GLY A 426 36.03 -14.41 4.68
C GLY A 426 35.34 -13.74 5.87
N SER A 427 35.87 -12.61 6.34
CA SER A 427 35.33 -11.87 7.50
C SER A 427 33.85 -11.53 7.32
N GLY A 428 32.99 -12.12 8.13
CA GLY A 428 31.54 -12.02 7.99
C GLY A 428 31.02 -10.61 8.28
N SER A 429 30.80 -9.82 7.23
CA SER A 429 29.83 -8.74 7.28
C SER A 429 28.45 -9.38 7.39
N SER A 430 27.85 -9.38 8.59
CA SER A 430 26.46 -9.82 8.75
C SER A 430 25.57 -9.04 7.78
N GLU A 431 24.97 -9.76 6.85
CA GLU A 431 24.04 -9.20 5.87
C GLU A 431 22.80 -8.71 6.63
N LEU A 432 22.30 -7.53 6.27
CA LEU A 432 21.19 -6.92 7.01
C LEU A 432 19.87 -7.61 6.63
N GLU A 433 19.49 -8.59 7.43
CA GLU A 433 18.26 -9.35 7.23
C GLU A 433 17.03 -8.48 7.46
N CYS A 434 16.18 -8.39 6.45
CA CYS A 434 14.99 -7.55 6.43
C CYS A 434 13.78 -8.45 6.15
N ARG A 435 13.52 -9.44 7.03
CA ARG A 435 12.64 -10.62 6.77
C ARG A 435 11.41 -10.33 5.91
N GLY A 436 10.65 -9.26 6.19
CA GLY A 436 9.49 -8.89 5.36
C GLY A 436 9.80 -8.60 3.88
N LEU A 437 10.92 -7.91 3.58
CA LEU A 437 11.40 -7.66 2.22
C LEU A 437 11.91 -8.97 1.61
N ASP A 438 12.63 -9.78 2.39
CA ASP A 438 13.19 -11.08 1.96
C ASP A 438 12.08 -12.10 1.64
N HIS A 439 10.98 -12.09 2.40
CA HIS A 439 9.76 -12.85 2.13
C HIS A 439 9.04 -12.35 0.86
N ALA A 440 9.03 -11.04 0.61
CA ALA A 440 8.47 -10.48 -0.62
C ALA A 440 9.36 -10.75 -1.86
N ASP A 441 10.68 -10.81 -1.68
CA ASP A 441 11.65 -11.18 -2.71
C ASP A 441 11.56 -12.68 -3.07
N SER A 442 11.53 -13.56 -2.08
CA SER A 442 11.43 -15.02 -2.29
C SER A 442 10.13 -15.48 -2.95
N LEU A 443 9.00 -14.79 -2.67
CA LEU A 443 7.75 -15.00 -3.40
C LEU A 443 7.76 -14.38 -4.80
N GLY A 444 8.42 -13.23 -4.94
CA GLY A 444 8.47 -12.45 -6.17
C GLY A 444 7.12 -11.87 -6.60
N LEU A 445 7.16 -10.94 -7.56
CA LEU A 445 5.97 -10.23 -8.01
C LEU A 445 4.85 -11.16 -8.53
N ILE A 446 5.20 -12.15 -9.35
CA ILE A 446 4.20 -12.91 -10.14
C ILE A 446 3.28 -13.69 -9.21
N LEU A 447 3.81 -14.32 -8.15
CA LEU A 447 3.03 -15.06 -7.18
C LEU A 447 2.21 -14.10 -6.31
N ILE A 448 2.81 -13.02 -5.79
CA ILE A 448 2.12 -12.02 -4.96
C ILE A 448 0.93 -11.39 -5.70
N SER A 449 1.14 -10.84 -6.91
CA SER A 449 0.07 -10.20 -7.68
C SER A 449 -1.01 -11.19 -8.12
N SER A 450 -0.66 -12.46 -8.37
CA SER A 450 -1.63 -13.48 -8.78
C SER A 450 -2.47 -13.95 -7.59
N ARG A 451 -1.83 -14.23 -6.45
CA ARG A 451 -2.50 -14.55 -5.18
C ARG A 451 -3.50 -13.47 -4.78
N ALA A 452 -3.05 -12.22 -4.72
CA ALA A 452 -3.89 -11.08 -4.38
C ALA A 452 -5.05 -10.89 -5.37
N ARG A 453 -4.80 -11.11 -6.68
CA ARG A 453 -5.86 -11.05 -7.73
C ARG A 453 -6.93 -12.10 -7.51
N TYR A 454 -6.58 -13.35 -7.21
CA TYR A 454 -7.57 -14.41 -7.03
C TYR A 454 -8.39 -14.20 -5.75
N LEU A 455 -7.72 -13.91 -4.63
CA LEU A 455 -8.36 -13.66 -3.33
C LEU A 455 -9.33 -12.46 -3.39
N VAL A 456 -8.88 -11.30 -3.89
CA VAL A 456 -9.73 -10.09 -3.93
C VAL A 456 -10.95 -10.26 -4.82
N ASN A 457 -10.82 -10.97 -5.95
CA ASN A 457 -11.94 -11.16 -6.88
C ASN A 457 -12.94 -12.20 -6.36
N TRP A 458 -12.46 -13.26 -5.69
CA TRP A 458 -13.33 -14.19 -4.97
C TRP A 458 -14.11 -13.49 -3.86
N LEU A 459 -13.43 -12.72 -2.99
CA LEU A 459 -14.08 -11.99 -1.90
C LEU A 459 -15.15 -11.02 -2.41
N VAL A 460 -14.86 -10.28 -3.49
CA VAL A 460 -15.83 -9.36 -4.11
C VAL A 460 -17.05 -10.10 -4.67
N ASN A 461 -16.86 -11.28 -5.27
CA ASN A 461 -17.96 -12.12 -5.74
C ASN A 461 -18.79 -12.66 -4.56
N ALA A 462 -18.14 -13.08 -3.49
CA ALA A 462 -18.77 -13.61 -2.27
C ALA A 462 -19.59 -12.55 -1.53
N LEU A 463 -19.02 -11.37 -1.30
CA LEU A 463 -19.77 -10.26 -0.69
C LEU A 463 -20.97 -9.83 -1.56
N MET A 464 -20.87 -9.96 -2.88
CA MET A 464 -21.98 -9.68 -3.81
C MET A 464 -23.07 -10.77 -3.87
N SER A 465 -22.83 -11.98 -3.36
CA SER A 465 -23.84 -13.05 -3.33
C SER A 465 -24.77 -12.98 -2.11
N LEU A 466 -24.51 -12.11 -1.13
CA LEU A 466 -25.30 -11.97 0.09
C LEU A 466 -26.49 -11.00 -0.10
N GLN A 467 -27.71 -11.46 0.14
CA GLN A 467 -28.95 -10.68 -0.04
C GLN A 467 -29.94 -10.93 1.10
N HIS A 468 -30.68 -9.91 1.51
CA HIS A 468 -31.71 -10.04 2.53
C HIS A 468 -32.90 -10.88 2.04
N PRO A 469 -33.45 -11.76 2.89
CA PRO A 469 -34.59 -12.60 2.53
C PRO A 469 -35.87 -11.77 2.33
N HIS A 470 -36.82 -12.30 1.56
CA HIS A 470 -38.18 -11.76 1.35
C HIS A 470 -38.29 -10.35 0.72
N SER A 471 -37.22 -9.77 0.19
CA SER A 471 -37.32 -8.58 -0.65
C SER A 471 -37.83 -8.95 -2.05
N GLU A 472 -38.89 -8.28 -2.53
CA GLU A 472 -39.44 -8.46 -3.90
C GLU A 472 -38.42 -8.25 -5.02
N ASN A 473 -37.30 -7.54 -4.74
CA ASN A 473 -36.21 -7.27 -5.68
C ASN A 473 -34.83 -7.78 -5.22
N GLY A 474 -34.74 -8.50 -4.10
CA GLY A 474 -33.47 -8.95 -3.52
C GLY A 474 -32.57 -7.80 -3.06
N LEU A 475 -32.87 -7.19 -1.89
CA LEU A 475 -32.02 -6.16 -1.29
C LEU A 475 -30.62 -6.72 -0.99
N PRO A 476 -29.53 -6.19 -1.61
CA PRO A 476 -28.19 -6.69 -1.34
C PRO A 476 -27.74 -6.28 0.06
N LEU A 477 -27.15 -7.22 0.80
CA LEU A 477 -26.59 -6.95 2.13
C LEU A 477 -25.47 -5.91 2.08
N LEU A 478 -24.72 -5.87 0.96
CA LEU A 478 -23.56 -5.00 0.78
C LEU A 478 -23.61 -4.14 -0.47
N ARG A 479 -23.03 -2.94 -0.35
CA ARG A 479 -22.66 -2.10 -1.49
C ARG A 479 -21.14 -1.99 -1.57
N ILE A 480 -20.56 -2.49 -2.65
CA ILE A 480 -19.12 -2.36 -2.95
C ILE A 480 -18.88 -1.09 -3.78
N TYR A 481 -17.84 -0.34 -3.44
CA TYR A 481 -17.45 0.89 -4.11
C TYR A 481 -16.15 0.69 -4.91
N GLY A 482 -16.12 1.20 -6.15
CA GLY A 482 -15.01 1.00 -7.08
C GLY A 482 -15.28 -0.07 -8.14
N PRO A 483 -14.26 -0.77 -8.66
CA PRO A 483 -14.45 -1.92 -9.54
C PRO A 483 -15.24 -3.04 -8.84
N LYS A 484 -15.87 -3.92 -9.62
CA LYS A 484 -16.39 -5.21 -9.12
C LYS A 484 -15.33 -6.30 -9.37
N VAL A 485 -15.72 -7.49 -9.81
CA VAL A 485 -14.79 -8.49 -10.36
C VAL A 485 -14.06 -7.89 -11.57
N ARG A 486 -12.72 -7.95 -11.57
CA ARG A 486 -11.84 -7.50 -12.66
C ARG A 486 -10.40 -7.98 -12.49
N ILE A 487 -9.76 -8.46 -13.57
CA ILE A 487 -8.34 -8.87 -13.57
C ILE A 487 -7.42 -7.77 -13.04
N LYS A 488 -7.70 -6.50 -13.37
CA LYS A 488 -6.88 -5.34 -13.03
C LYS A 488 -7.27 -4.64 -11.73
N ARG A 489 -8.14 -5.22 -10.89
CA ARG A 489 -8.44 -4.69 -9.54
C ARG A 489 -7.19 -4.69 -8.65
N GLY A 490 -7.00 -3.64 -7.86
CA GLY A 490 -6.02 -3.62 -6.75
C GLY A 490 -6.49 -4.46 -5.55
N PRO A 491 -5.61 -4.71 -4.57
CA PRO A 491 -5.85 -5.63 -3.45
C PRO A 491 -6.66 -4.98 -2.32
N ALA A 492 -7.70 -4.22 -2.64
CA ALA A 492 -8.56 -3.55 -1.67
C ALA A 492 -10.04 -3.54 -2.09
N VAL A 493 -10.93 -3.56 -1.11
CA VAL A 493 -12.38 -3.56 -1.26
C VAL A 493 -12.99 -2.58 -0.26
N ALA A 494 -13.50 -1.46 -0.76
CA ALA A 494 -14.34 -0.55 0.03
C ALA A 494 -15.80 -0.99 -0.06
N PHE A 495 -16.50 -1.07 1.08
CA PHE A 495 -17.89 -1.49 1.13
C PHE A 495 -18.67 -0.89 2.30
N ASN A 496 -20.00 -0.98 2.23
CA ASN A 496 -20.92 -0.74 3.34
C ASN A 496 -21.88 -1.92 3.48
N VAL A 497 -22.33 -2.15 4.73
CA VAL A 497 -23.33 -3.17 5.09
C VAL A 497 -24.67 -2.46 5.36
N PHE A 498 -25.77 -3.08 4.94
CA PHE A 498 -27.13 -2.56 5.07
C PHE A 498 -28.00 -3.53 5.87
N ASP A 499 -28.93 -3.01 6.66
CA ASP A 499 -29.92 -3.85 7.34
C ASP A 499 -31.01 -4.35 6.38
N TRP A 500 -31.94 -5.16 6.90
CA TRP A 500 -33.05 -5.72 6.13
C TRP A 500 -34.05 -4.68 5.60
N LYS A 501 -34.02 -3.45 6.13
CA LYS A 501 -34.81 -2.30 5.65
C LYS A 501 -34.09 -1.53 4.54
N GLY A 502 -32.82 -1.83 4.29
CA GLY A 502 -31.96 -1.10 3.36
C GLY A 502 -31.31 0.15 3.98
N GLU A 503 -31.32 0.30 5.30
CA GLU A 503 -30.61 1.38 6.01
C GLU A 503 -29.12 1.04 6.15
N LYS A 504 -28.24 2.02 5.95
CA LYS A 504 -26.79 1.84 6.04
C LYS A 504 -26.38 1.71 7.51
N LEU A 505 -25.76 0.58 7.87
CA LEU A 505 -25.14 0.43 9.20
C LEU A 505 -23.91 1.35 9.31
N ASP A 506 -23.66 1.89 10.52
CA ASP A 506 -22.45 2.69 10.79
C ASP A 506 -21.19 1.84 10.56
N PRO A 507 -20.28 2.22 9.65
CA PRO A 507 -19.01 1.53 9.43
C PRO A 507 -18.22 1.30 10.71
N LYS A 508 -18.22 2.26 11.66
CA LYS A 508 -17.49 2.10 12.92
C LYS A 508 -18.09 1.04 13.83
N LEU A 509 -19.41 0.82 13.79
CA LEU A 509 -20.07 -0.27 14.51
C LEU A 509 -19.66 -1.62 13.92
N VAL A 510 -19.70 -1.75 12.60
CA VAL A 510 -19.33 -2.99 11.91
C VAL A 510 -17.84 -3.31 12.08
N GLN A 511 -16.96 -2.30 12.05
CA GLN A 511 -15.53 -2.46 12.36
C GLN A 511 -15.32 -3.04 13.77
N LYS A 512 -15.93 -2.43 14.80
CA LYS A 512 -15.85 -2.93 16.18
C LYS A 512 -16.39 -4.35 16.34
N LEU A 513 -17.43 -4.73 15.59
CA LEU A 513 -17.93 -6.10 15.56
C LEU A 513 -16.96 -7.05 14.86
N ALA A 514 -16.25 -6.61 13.83
CA ALA A 514 -15.21 -7.40 13.16
C ALA A 514 -14.00 -7.62 14.08
N ASP A 515 -13.53 -6.57 14.77
CA ASP A 515 -12.43 -6.65 15.74
C ASP A 515 -12.74 -7.67 16.85
N ARG A 516 -13.98 -7.69 17.36
CA ARG A 516 -14.46 -8.68 18.35
C ARG A 516 -14.55 -10.12 17.83
N ASN A 517 -14.48 -10.32 16.51
CA ASN A 517 -14.40 -11.64 15.87
C ASN A 517 -12.98 -11.93 15.34
N ASN A 518 -11.98 -11.18 15.81
CA ASN A 518 -10.58 -11.22 15.42
C ASN A 518 -10.36 -10.96 13.92
N ILE A 519 -11.09 -10.00 13.34
CA ILE A 519 -10.98 -9.57 11.93
C ILE A 519 -10.70 -8.06 11.89
N SER A 520 -9.46 -7.66 11.61
CA SER A 520 -9.14 -6.24 11.41
C SER A 520 -9.65 -5.71 10.07
N LEU A 521 -10.41 -4.63 10.11
CA LEU A 521 -10.81 -3.82 8.95
C LEU A 521 -10.50 -2.35 9.23
N SER A 522 -10.27 -1.55 8.18
CA SER A 522 -10.17 -0.09 8.31
C SER A 522 -11.47 0.61 7.96
N CYS A 523 -11.71 1.78 8.56
CA CYS A 523 -12.73 2.74 8.11
C CYS A 523 -12.06 3.86 7.30
N GLY A 524 -12.79 4.42 6.33
CA GLY A 524 -12.35 5.60 5.60
C GLY A 524 -13.50 6.40 4.97
N PHE A 525 -13.15 7.50 4.30
CA PHE A 525 -14.12 8.45 3.73
C PHE A 525 -13.86 8.66 2.24
N LEU A 526 -14.81 8.26 1.40
CA LEU A 526 -14.81 8.50 -0.05
C LEU A 526 -15.27 9.92 -0.35
N HIS A 527 -14.58 10.64 -1.23
CA HIS A 527 -14.96 12.00 -1.61
C HIS A 527 -14.55 12.34 -3.05
N ARG A 528 -14.87 13.56 -3.49
CA ARG A 528 -14.71 14.02 -4.89
C ARG A 528 -15.44 13.10 -5.88
N LEU A 529 -16.60 12.61 -5.47
CA LEU A 529 -17.47 11.75 -6.26
C LEU A 529 -18.19 12.57 -7.33
N TRP A 530 -18.12 12.10 -8.58
CA TRP A 530 -18.87 12.64 -9.71
C TRP A 530 -20.02 11.70 -10.06
N PHE A 531 -21.24 12.19 -9.90
CA PHE A 531 -22.46 11.53 -10.33
C PHE A 531 -22.83 12.05 -11.72
N SER A 532 -23.12 11.13 -12.64
CA SER A 532 -23.85 11.44 -13.87
C SER A 532 -25.33 11.62 -13.55
N ASP A 533 -26.05 12.33 -14.42
CA ASP A 533 -27.48 12.62 -14.35
C ASP A 533 -28.35 11.39 -13.98
N LYS A 534 -27.95 10.18 -14.42
CA LYS A 534 -28.60 8.89 -14.07
C LYS A 534 -28.60 8.51 -12.57
N TYR A 535 -27.80 9.19 -11.74
CA TYR A 535 -27.59 8.84 -10.33
C TYR A 535 -27.88 10.02 -9.38
N GLU A 536 -28.67 11.02 -9.80
CA GLU A 536 -28.99 12.17 -8.95
C GLU A 536 -29.83 11.78 -7.72
N GLU A 537 -30.78 10.85 -7.84
CA GLU A 537 -31.53 10.33 -6.69
C GLU A 537 -30.65 9.53 -5.71
N GLU A 538 -29.68 8.76 -6.22
CA GLU A 538 -28.71 8.08 -5.35
C GLU A 538 -27.80 9.09 -4.65
N ARG A 539 -27.41 10.16 -5.35
CA ARG A 539 -26.56 11.22 -4.81
C ARG A 539 -27.16 11.83 -3.54
N GLU A 540 -28.45 12.15 -3.53
CA GLU A 540 -29.10 12.74 -2.35
C GLU A 540 -29.24 11.75 -1.19
N LYS A 541 -29.49 10.47 -1.48
CA LYS A 541 -29.66 9.40 -0.47
C LYS A 541 -28.34 8.89 0.13
N GLN A 542 -27.23 9.00 -0.59
CA GLN A 542 -25.95 8.37 -0.20
C GLN A 542 -24.91 9.36 0.34
N LEU A 543 -25.02 10.65 0.01
CA LEU A 543 -24.00 11.63 0.34
C LEU A 543 -24.12 12.17 1.78
N GLU A 544 -23.17 11.79 2.62
CA GLU A 544 -23.02 12.27 3.99
C GLU A 544 -22.32 13.64 3.98
N LYS A 545 -22.89 14.61 4.70
CA LYS A 545 -22.30 15.94 4.91
C LYS A 545 -21.49 15.93 6.20
N ARG A 546 -20.16 15.98 6.08
CA ARG A 546 -19.29 16.26 7.23
C ARG A 546 -19.27 17.78 7.47
N LYS A 547 -19.42 18.20 8.73
CA LYS A 547 -19.06 19.56 9.15
C LYS A 547 -17.55 19.58 9.36
N ASP A 548 -16.87 20.56 8.78
CA ASP A 548 -15.49 20.86 9.17
C ASP A 548 -15.50 21.52 10.55
N GLU A 549 -14.63 21.04 11.45
CA GLU A 549 -14.32 21.71 12.73
C GLU A 549 -13.31 22.86 12.55
N GLN A 550 -12.83 23.10 11.33
CA GLN A 550 -11.84 24.14 11.02
C GLN A 550 -12.43 25.21 10.09
N GLU A 551 -12.68 26.39 10.66
CA GLU A 551 -13.05 27.59 9.89
C GLU A 551 -11.85 28.12 9.08
N THR A 552 -11.95 28.14 7.76
CA THR A 552 -11.05 28.95 6.91
C THR A 552 -11.70 30.27 6.55
N THR A 553 -11.29 31.35 7.20
CA THR A 553 -11.68 32.73 6.87
C THR A 553 -10.91 33.26 5.66
N VAL A 554 -11.57 33.32 4.50
CA VAL A 554 -11.05 33.99 3.30
C VAL A 554 -12.08 35.02 2.80
N GLY A 555 -11.94 36.27 3.25
CA GLY A 555 -12.81 37.39 2.90
C GLY A 555 -14.18 37.37 3.59
N ASN A 556 -14.91 38.49 3.50
CA ASN A 556 -16.15 38.78 4.25
C ASN A 556 -17.41 37.99 3.82
N LYS A 557 -17.26 36.72 3.42
CA LYS A 557 -18.38 35.78 3.25
C LYS A 557 -17.99 34.41 3.82
N ARG A 558 -18.45 34.11 5.05
CA ARG A 558 -18.42 32.76 5.63
C ARG A 558 -19.12 31.79 4.67
N LYS A 559 -18.36 30.93 4.01
CA LYS A 559 -18.88 29.92 3.09
C LYS A 559 -18.55 28.53 3.64
N HIS A 560 -19.49 27.92 4.33
CA HIS A 560 -19.34 26.56 4.87
C HIS A 560 -19.11 25.57 3.71
N SER A 561 -17.88 25.07 3.58
CA SER A 561 -17.50 24.11 2.56
C SER A 561 -17.73 22.69 3.05
N PHE A 562 -19.00 22.26 3.12
CA PHE A 562 -19.34 20.89 3.52
C PHE A 562 -18.62 19.85 2.65
N HIS A 563 -17.62 19.18 3.21
CA HIS A 563 -17.02 18.01 2.58
C HIS A 563 -18.07 16.91 2.52
N THR A 564 -18.49 16.62 1.30
CA THR A 564 -19.58 15.68 1.03
C THR A 564 -19.01 14.40 0.44
N GLY A 565 -19.35 13.27 1.05
CA GLY A 565 -18.70 11.99 0.77
C GLY A 565 -19.47 10.82 1.36
N ILE A 566 -18.80 9.68 1.52
CA ILE A 566 -19.40 8.44 2.04
C ILE A 566 -18.40 7.76 2.98
N TYR A 567 -18.81 7.47 4.22
CA TYR A 567 -18.04 6.62 5.11
C TYR A 567 -18.18 5.16 4.70
N VAL A 568 -17.05 4.43 4.67
CA VAL A 568 -16.97 3.03 4.21
C VAL A 568 -16.04 2.20 5.09
N LEU A 569 -16.31 0.90 5.15
CA LEU A 569 -15.35 -0.12 5.56
C LEU A 569 -14.38 -0.42 4.41
N THR A 570 -13.18 -0.87 4.74
CA THR A 570 -12.16 -1.31 3.80
C THR A 570 -11.55 -2.63 4.28
N ALA A 571 -11.56 -3.63 3.39
CA ALA A 571 -10.72 -4.80 3.49
C ALA A 571 -9.56 -4.65 2.50
N SER A 572 -8.33 -4.73 2.98
CA SER A 572 -7.10 -4.65 2.19
C SER A 572 -6.25 -5.91 2.40
N ILE A 573 -5.69 -6.42 1.31
CA ILE A 573 -5.11 -7.76 1.19
C ILE A 573 -3.59 -7.64 1.02
N GLY A 574 -2.84 -8.39 1.81
CA GLY A 574 -1.39 -8.49 1.71
C GLY A 574 -0.92 -9.76 1.00
N PHE A 575 0.39 -9.93 0.91
CA PHE A 575 0.99 -11.10 0.26
C PHE A 575 0.85 -12.40 1.09
N LEU A 576 0.63 -12.27 2.41
CA LEU A 576 0.43 -13.39 3.34
C LEU A 576 -1.05 -13.70 3.62
N THR A 577 -1.99 -12.89 3.10
CA THR A 577 -3.42 -13.20 3.18
C THR A 577 -3.69 -14.53 2.46
N ASN A 578 -4.55 -15.38 3.01
CA ASN A 578 -4.92 -16.66 2.43
C ASN A 578 -6.43 -16.75 2.13
N PHE A 579 -6.88 -17.90 1.61
CA PHE A 579 -8.30 -18.12 1.31
C PHE A 579 -9.18 -18.15 2.57
N GLU A 580 -8.67 -18.68 3.68
CA GLU A 580 -9.39 -18.74 4.95
C GLU A 580 -9.70 -17.34 5.50
N ASP A 581 -8.75 -16.41 5.43
CA ASP A 581 -8.97 -14.99 5.77
C ASP A 581 -10.18 -14.41 4.99
N MET A 582 -10.28 -14.71 3.69
CA MET A 582 -11.39 -14.26 2.84
C MET A 582 -12.71 -14.90 3.23
N TYR A 583 -12.72 -16.22 3.44
CA TYR A 583 -13.91 -16.96 3.85
C TYR A 583 -14.41 -16.50 5.21
N ARG A 584 -13.51 -16.25 6.18
CA ARG A 584 -13.87 -15.78 7.52
C ARG A 584 -14.48 -14.38 7.51
N LEU A 585 -13.95 -13.46 6.70
CA LEU A 585 -14.61 -12.16 6.50
C LEU A 585 -16.01 -12.32 5.90
N TRP A 586 -16.15 -13.15 4.85
CA TRP A 586 -17.44 -13.39 4.20
C TRP A 586 -18.47 -14.03 5.16
N ALA A 587 -18.07 -15.04 5.92
CA ALA A 587 -18.89 -15.69 6.92
C ALA A 587 -19.29 -14.73 8.05
N PHE A 588 -18.35 -13.92 8.58
CA PHE A 588 -18.66 -12.87 9.55
C PHE A 588 -19.69 -11.87 9.01
N VAL A 589 -19.47 -11.36 7.79
CA VAL A 589 -20.38 -10.41 7.15
C VAL A 589 -21.76 -11.03 6.92
N SER A 590 -21.85 -12.31 6.57
CA SER A 590 -23.15 -12.97 6.36
C SER A 590 -24.05 -12.99 7.60
N ARG A 591 -23.49 -12.89 8.82
CA ARG A 591 -24.27 -12.83 10.07
C ARG A 591 -25.21 -11.62 10.13
N PHE A 592 -24.92 -10.55 9.38
CA PHE A 592 -25.81 -9.40 9.25
C PHE A 592 -27.07 -9.67 8.38
N LEU A 593 -27.24 -10.89 7.84
CA LEU A 593 -28.52 -11.38 7.29
C LEU A 593 -29.53 -11.75 8.39
N ASP A 594 -29.08 -12.10 9.60
CA ASP A 594 -29.96 -12.20 10.78
C ASP A 594 -30.29 -10.77 11.23
N ALA A 595 -31.58 -10.40 11.12
CA ALA A 595 -32.09 -9.09 11.49
C ALA A 595 -31.76 -8.70 12.94
N ASP A 596 -31.73 -9.68 13.85
CA ASP A 596 -31.46 -9.45 15.26
C ASP A 596 -29.96 -9.41 15.58
N PHE A 597 -29.07 -9.80 14.67
CA PHE A 597 -27.65 -10.02 14.98
C PHE A 597 -26.99 -8.79 15.62
N VAL A 598 -27.27 -7.60 15.07
CA VAL A 598 -26.75 -6.33 15.57
C VAL A 598 -27.30 -6.01 16.97
N GLU A 599 -28.56 -6.36 17.24
CA GLU A 599 -29.17 -6.16 18.56
C GLU A 599 -28.62 -7.16 19.58
N LYS A 600 -28.57 -8.45 19.24
CA LYS A 600 -27.96 -9.53 20.04
C LYS A 600 -26.54 -9.16 20.49
N GLU A 601 -25.71 -8.62 19.61
CA GLU A 601 -24.35 -8.19 19.95
C GLU A 601 -24.28 -6.89 20.77
N ARG A 602 -25.22 -5.95 20.57
CA ARG A 602 -25.37 -4.77 21.44
C ARG A 602 -25.73 -5.16 22.87
N TRP A 603 -26.71 -6.05 23.04
CA TRP A 603 -27.10 -6.58 24.36
C TRP A 603 -25.93 -7.31 25.03
N ARG A 604 -25.19 -8.15 24.30
CA ARG A 604 -23.96 -8.80 24.80
C ARG A 604 -22.91 -7.79 25.25
N TYR A 605 -22.71 -6.69 24.52
CA TYR A 605 -21.78 -5.63 24.92
C TYR A 605 -22.21 -4.92 26.21
N MET A 606 -23.51 -4.60 26.33
CA MET A 606 -24.02 -3.96 27.55
C MET A 606 -23.94 -4.89 28.76
N ALA A 607 -24.26 -6.17 28.61
CA ALA A 607 -24.15 -7.16 29.68
C ALA A 607 -22.71 -7.38 30.17
N LEU A 608 -21.72 -7.43 29.26
CA LEU A 608 -20.30 -7.59 29.62
C LEU A 608 -19.69 -6.35 30.30
N ASN A 609 -20.24 -5.16 30.03
CA ASN A 609 -19.78 -3.91 30.64
C ASN A 609 -20.57 -3.51 31.91
N GLN A 610 -21.61 -4.27 32.28
CA GLN A 610 -22.21 -4.16 33.61
C GLN A 610 -21.26 -4.84 34.60
N THR A 611 -20.39 -4.03 35.22
CA THR A 611 -19.68 -4.45 36.43
C THR A 611 -20.70 -4.93 37.45
N THR A 612 -20.58 -6.18 37.88
CA THR A 612 -21.40 -6.74 38.96
C THR A 612 -21.19 -5.90 40.22
N ILE A 613 -22.13 -5.01 40.53
CA ILE A 613 -22.25 -4.44 41.86
C ILE A 613 -22.90 -5.55 42.69
N GLU A 614 -22.06 -6.36 43.33
CA GLU A 614 -22.51 -7.26 44.39
C GLU A 614 -23.10 -6.41 45.52
N VAL A 615 -24.30 -6.77 45.96
CA VAL A 615 -25.10 -6.06 46.98
C VAL A 615 -25.01 -6.79 48.31
#